data_AF-A0A8T2TVE0-F1
#
_entry.id   AF-A0A8T2TVE0-F1
#
_cell.length_a   1.000
_cell.length_b   1.000
_cell.length_c   1.000
_cell.angle_alpha   90.00
_cell.angle_beta   90.00
_cell.angle_gamma   90.00
#
_symmetry.space_group_name_H-M   'P 1'
#
loop_
_entity.id
_entity.type
_entity.pdbx_description
1 polymer ?
#
loop_
_entity_poly.entity_id
_entity_poly.type
_entity_poly.pdbx_seq_one_letter_code
_entity_poly.pdbx_strand_id
1 'polypeptide(L)'
;MPGSASLHPNKNMDILHAVLSTIPPIETMQKCLNEVSLRVTLNNLWEKELDMEKHVNSREQPYSWLKLQSLPYSVLQYVLSTSRLKLHPLDASQRLPFFVSHYQFAVLHDTPEKEAYFKSQLQQKKGSIFAFHGSSADNWYSILRNGLRCLSNTHLMGSGATYGPGIYFSSQLQLSLRYSNQGSGWNHCILKNGFSVLAICEIINDSFRSQKEASSFSLSTHSGIVVVPPESEMDVAIRYIIVLRSIEENRGQVSIDRTVMSFDHVSVDRTVTSENIDLMKHYMALKLSYAEQQERQQKEHSIERFKSMCKFSEQLQEDDHGAVIAKKKRGYAVVEDSSQNSCLSTRSKKPVAACRAFSTSSLQAIAREYKYIVKQINEARESKPDIQDRDLLILTGVEVILPDETDICRWHVKLDQFLFKSFPIFKDLVSCAQHWGLPEVSIKLECIFSETYPFSPPFIRVVSPRFSLHTGHVTIGGSICMELLTRSGWSPANTFESVIVQVINAIIEGGGRLDKQAVLARSEYSEREAREAFNRVARDHGWS
;
A
#
# COMPACT_ATOMS: atom_id res chain seq x y z
N MET A 1 -13.72 18.70 37.10
CA MET A 1 -14.75 18.44 36.07
C MET A 1 -14.25 19.06 34.76
N PRO A 2 -13.59 18.31 33.87
CA PRO A 2 -13.19 18.85 32.56
C PRO A 2 -14.45 18.93 31.68
N GLY A 3 -14.74 20.11 31.17
CA GLY A 3 -15.87 20.38 30.30
C GLY A 3 -15.78 19.57 29.01
N SER A 4 -16.85 18.82 28.72
CA SER A 4 -17.07 18.16 27.45
C SER A 4 -17.04 19.18 26.32
N ALA A 5 -15.97 19.20 25.53
CA ALA A 5 -15.98 19.87 24.24
C ALA A 5 -17.14 19.30 23.43
N SER A 6 -18.08 20.15 23.03
CA SER A 6 -19.24 19.74 22.24
C SER A 6 -18.76 19.13 20.92
N LEU A 7 -18.81 17.80 20.84
CA LEU A 7 -18.58 17.04 19.62
C LEU A 7 -19.51 17.60 18.53
N HIS A 8 -18.98 17.71 17.31
CA HIS A 8 -19.72 18.16 16.12
C HIS A 8 -21.12 17.50 16.08
N PRO A 9 -22.22 18.23 15.80
CA PRO A 9 -23.60 17.76 15.98
C PRO A 9 -24.01 16.50 15.20
N ASN A 10 -23.13 15.96 14.34
CA ASN A 10 -23.39 14.81 13.48
C ASN A 10 -22.51 13.57 13.81
N LYS A 11 -21.75 13.55 14.90
CA LYS A 11 -20.96 12.37 15.31
C LYS A 11 -21.75 11.49 16.26
N ASN A 12 -22.20 10.32 15.79
CA ASN A 12 -22.87 9.33 16.64
C ASN A 12 -21.83 8.41 17.30
N MET A 13 -21.41 8.76 18.51
CA MET A 13 -20.41 8.00 19.28
C MET A 13 -20.97 6.68 19.83
N ASP A 14 -22.27 6.63 20.12
CA ASP A 14 -22.91 5.44 20.67
C ASP A 14 -22.91 4.28 19.66
N ILE A 15 -23.26 4.58 18.40
CA ILE A 15 -23.18 3.59 17.30
C ILE A 15 -21.73 3.13 17.10
N LEU A 16 -20.78 4.06 17.09
CA LEU A 16 -19.37 3.70 16.90
C LEU A 16 -18.88 2.80 18.03
N HIS A 17 -19.23 3.12 19.27
CA HIS A 17 -18.89 2.30 20.43
C HIS A 17 -19.53 0.91 20.35
N ALA A 18 -20.82 0.83 20.00
CA ALA A 18 -21.52 -0.44 19.84
C ALA A 18 -20.86 -1.30 18.76
N VAL A 19 -20.61 -0.74 17.57
CA VAL A 19 -19.98 -1.46 16.45
C VAL A 19 -18.59 -1.97 16.84
N LEU A 20 -17.73 -1.11 17.40
CA LEU A 20 -16.38 -1.50 17.84
C LEU A 20 -16.41 -2.59 18.92
N SER A 21 -17.43 -2.57 19.79
CA SER A 21 -17.60 -3.60 20.83
C SER A 21 -17.97 -4.97 20.25
N THR A 22 -18.61 -5.02 19.08
CA THR A 22 -19.00 -6.27 18.41
C THR A 22 -17.92 -6.90 17.54
N ILE A 23 -16.83 -6.17 17.27
CA ILE A 23 -15.71 -6.75 16.50
C ILE A 23 -15.18 -7.94 17.31
N PRO A 24 -15.04 -9.15 16.72
CA PRO A 24 -14.55 -10.34 17.41
C PRO A 24 -13.01 -10.36 17.49
N PRO A 25 -12.40 -11.25 18.31
CA PRO A 25 -10.96 -11.45 18.35
C PRO A 25 -10.34 -11.73 16.97
N ILE A 26 -9.05 -11.38 16.82
CA ILE A 26 -8.31 -11.53 15.56
C ILE A 26 -8.30 -13.00 15.10
N GLU A 27 -8.20 -13.94 16.03
CA GLU A 27 -8.19 -15.37 15.75
C GLU A 27 -9.51 -15.85 15.11
N THR A 28 -10.63 -15.22 15.47
CA THR A 28 -11.93 -15.49 14.84
C THR A 28 -11.97 -14.93 13.43
N MET A 29 -11.45 -13.73 13.21
CA MET A 29 -11.39 -13.10 11.88
C MET A 29 -10.44 -13.86 10.94
N GLN A 30 -9.32 -14.37 11.44
CA GLN A 30 -8.33 -15.15 10.67
C GLN A 30 -8.85 -16.51 10.17
N LYS A 31 -9.90 -17.06 10.80
CA LYS A 31 -10.56 -18.29 10.33
C LYS A 31 -11.40 -18.07 9.07
N CYS A 32 -11.70 -16.82 8.71
CA CYS A 32 -12.45 -16.49 7.51
C CYS A 32 -11.56 -16.71 6.28
N LEU A 33 -12.04 -17.52 5.32
CA LEU A 33 -11.28 -17.88 4.12
C LEU A 33 -11.13 -16.72 3.14
N ASN A 34 -12.07 -15.78 3.16
CA ASN A 34 -12.12 -14.64 2.24
C ASN A 34 -12.91 -13.46 2.83
N GLU A 35 -12.86 -12.32 2.14
CA GLU A 35 -13.54 -11.08 2.57
C GLU A 35 -15.05 -11.25 2.76
N VAL A 36 -15.71 -12.03 1.90
CA VAL A 36 -17.15 -12.28 1.97
C VAL A 36 -17.52 -12.99 3.27
N SER A 37 -16.77 -14.05 3.61
CA SER A 37 -16.97 -14.79 4.86
C SER A 37 -16.74 -13.92 6.11
N LEU A 38 -15.80 -12.98 6.04
CA LEU A 38 -15.57 -12.02 7.13
C LEU A 38 -16.74 -11.03 7.26
N ARG A 39 -17.23 -10.46 6.15
CA ARG A 39 -18.39 -9.55 6.15
C ARG A 39 -19.63 -10.20 6.75
N VAL A 40 -19.92 -11.44 6.34
CA VAL A 40 -21.06 -12.22 6.88
C VAL A 40 -20.88 -12.48 8.37
N THR A 41 -19.70 -12.90 8.80
CA THR A 41 -19.41 -13.15 10.22
C THR A 41 -19.60 -11.91 11.08
N LEU A 42 -19.06 -10.77 10.63
CA LEU A 42 -19.18 -9.50 11.36
C LEU A 42 -20.63 -8.99 11.42
N ASN A 43 -21.37 -9.07 10.32
CA ASN A 43 -22.78 -8.67 10.31
C ASN A 43 -23.63 -9.58 11.21
N ASN A 44 -23.40 -10.89 11.20
CA ASN A 44 -24.13 -11.82 12.06
C ASN A 44 -23.90 -11.55 13.56
N LEU A 45 -22.68 -11.15 13.95
CA LEU A 45 -22.38 -10.76 15.33
C LEU A 45 -23.04 -9.44 15.70
N TRP A 46 -23.00 -8.47 14.78
CA TRP A 46 -23.66 -7.18 14.95
C TRP A 46 -25.17 -7.30 15.09
N GLU A 47 -25.83 -8.10 14.25
CA GLU A 47 -27.28 -8.35 14.32
C GLU A 47 -27.69 -9.04 15.62
N LYS A 48 -26.89 -10.00 16.10
CA LYS A 48 -27.14 -10.67 17.40
C LYS A 48 -27.07 -9.70 18.58
N GLU A 49 -26.11 -8.80 18.59
CA GLU A 49 -25.98 -7.79 19.65
C GLU A 49 -27.19 -6.83 19.64
N LEU A 50 -27.60 -6.39 18.46
CA LEU A 50 -28.77 -5.52 18.28
C LEU A 50 -30.09 -6.17 18.71
N ASP A 51 -30.25 -7.48 18.48
CA ASP A 51 -31.44 -8.20 18.93
C ASP A 51 -31.46 -8.41 20.45
N MET A 52 -30.29 -8.51 21.11
CA MET A 52 -30.23 -8.51 22.58
C MET A 52 -30.62 -7.16 23.18
N GLU A 53 -30.21 -6.03 22.59
CA GLU A 53 -30.58 -4.69 23.08
C GLU A 53 -32.09 -4.37 22.93
N LYS A 54 -32.72 -4.84 21.85
CA LYS A 54 -34.18 -4.69 21.63
C LYS A 54 -35.02 -5.35 22.73
N HIS A 55 -34.51 -6.39 23.38
CA HIS A 55 -35.22 -7.08 24.47
C HIS A 55 -35.08 -6.38 25.83
N VAL A 56 -34.20 -5.37 25.97
CA VAL A 56 -33.97 -4.65 27.23
C VAL A 56 -34.71 -3.31 27.29
N ASN A 57 -34.89 -2.61 26.16
CA ASN A 57 -35.56 -1.30 26.12
C ASN A 57 -36.76 -1.29 25.15
N SER A 58 -37.95 -1.65 25.66
CA SER A 58 -39.21 -1.75 24.92
C SER A 58 -39.91 -0.41 24.63
N ARG A 59 -39.19 0.71 24.58
CA ARG A 59 -39.78 2.03 24.34
C ARG A 59 -38.83 2.99 23.61
N GLU A 60 -38.52 2.72 22.35
CA GLU A 60 -38.28 3.75 21.31
C GLU A 60 -38.11 3.09 19.94
N GLN A 61 -38.49 3.82 18.88
CA GLN A 61 -38.62 3.27 17.53
C GLN A 61 -37.29 2.71 16.97
N PRO A 62 -37.32 1.63 16.17
CA PRO A 62 -36.10 1.03 15.62
C PRO A 62 -35.43 2.02 14.65
N TYR A 63 -34.27 2.50 15.05
CA TYR A 63 -33.50 3.50 14.34
C TYR A 63 -33.21 3.10 12.86
N SER A 64 -33.27 4.08 11.96
CA SER A 64 -33.12 3.89 10.50
C SER A 64 -31.79 3.25 10.03
N TRP A 65 -30.77 3.21 10.90
CA TRP A 65 -29.43 2.69 10.61
C TRP A 65 -29.32 1.16 10.68
N LEU A 66 -30.34 0.44 11.17
CA LEU A 66 -30.46 -1.03 11.03
C LEU A 66 -30.41 -1.50 9.57
N LYS A 67 -30.54 -0.59 8.60
CA LYS A 67 -30.44 -0.87 7.16
C LYS A 67 -29.02 -0.80 6.59
N LEU A 68 -28.01 -0.40 7.37
CA LEU A 68 -26.62 -0.31 6.91
C LEU A 68 -25.93 -1.69 6.99
N GLN A 69 -26.30 -2.58 6.06
CA GLN A 69 -25.57 -3.83 5.86
C GLN A 69 -24.08 -3.51 5.66
N SER A 70 -23.19 -4.21 6.38
CA SER A 70 -21.71 -4.07 6.37
C SER A 70 -21.05 -2.98 7.21
N LEU A 71 -21.77 -2.26 8.07
CA LEU A 71 -21.18 -1.21 8.93
C LEU A 71 -19.95 -1.68 9.76
N PRO A 72 -19.95 -2.84 10.44
CA PRO A 72 -18.77 -3.29 11.20
C PRO A 72 -17.56 -3.53 10.33
N TYR A 73 -17.76 -4.11 9.14
CA TYR A 73 -16.69 -4.29 8.17
C TYR A 73 -16.13 -2.95 7.70
N SER A 74 -16.98 -1.98 7.36
CA SER A 74 -16.55 -0.64 6.94
C SER A 74 -15.77 0.09 8.04
N VAL A 75 -16.20 -0.02 9.30
CA VAL A 75 -15.48 0.57 10.44
C VAL A 75 -14.12 -0.11 10.62
N LEU A 76 -14.07 -1.44 10.58
CA LEU A 76 -12.82 -2.20 10.67
C LEU A 76 -11.87 -1.84 9.51
N GLN A 77 -12.38 -1.83 8.28
CA GLN A 77 -11.64 -1.42 7.09
C GLN A 77 -11.12 0.01 7.24
N TYR A 78 -11.93 0.95 7.72
CA TYR A 78 -11.50 2.32 7.98
C TYR A 78 -10.36 2.39 9.00
N VAL A 79 -10.51 1.71 10.14
CA VAL A 79 -9.50 1.70 11.22
C VAL A 79 -8.16 1.16 10.70
N LEU A 80 -8.18 0.07 9.92
CA LEU A 80 -6.98 -0.56 9.38
C LEU A 80 -6.37 0.21 8.21
N SER A 81 -7.18 0.66 7.26
CA SER A 81 -6.70 1.31 6.02
C SER A 81 -6.18 2.73 6.23
N THR A 82 -6.71 3.46 7.21
CA THR A 82 -6.31 4.86 7.42
C THR A 82 -5.08 5.00 8.33
N SER A 83 -4.44 3.90 8.73
CA SER A 83 -3.22 3.94 9.54
C SER A 83 -2.04 4.27 8.63
N ARG A 84 -1.41 5.43 8.83
CA ARG A 84 -0.33 5.89 7.95
C ARG A 84 1.02 5.29 8.34
N LEU A 85 1.25 5.09 9.63
CA LEU A 85 2.48 4.47 10.13
C LEU A 85 2.35 2.95 10.11
N LYS A 86 3.27 2.29 9.39
CA LYS A 86 3.40 0.84 9.41
C LYS A 86 4.30 0.43 10.59
N LEU A 87 3.71 -0.24 11.57
CA LEU A 87 4.42 -0.73 12.75
C LEU A 87 5.05 -2.09 12.47
N HIS A 88 6.38 -2.17 12.53
CA HIS A 88 7.11 -3.43 12.42
C HIS A 88 7.42 -3.97 13.81
N PRO A 89 6.85 -5.11 14.23
CA PRO A 89 7.16 -5.69 15.55
C PRO A 89 8.64 -6.09 15.62
N LEU A 90 9.26 -5.92 16.80
CA LEU A 90 10.66 -6.28 17.03
C LEU A 90 10.79 -7.65 17.69
N ASP A 91 11.56 -8.52 17.04
CA ASP A 91 11.94 -9.84 17.56
C ASP A 91 12.86 -9.71 18.78
N ALA A 92 12.99 -10.78 19.57
CA ALA A 92 13.78 -10.76 20.80
C ALA A 92 15.23 -10.27 20.61
N SER A 93 15.86 -10.56 19.47
CA SER A 93 17.21 -10.11 19.12
C SER A 93 17.30 -8.67 18.64
N GLN A 94 16.16 -8.07 18.24
CA GLN A 94 16.04 -6.73 17.67
C GLN A 94 15.46 -5.71 18.67
N ARG A 95 15.03 -6.18 19.84
CA ARG A 95 14.43 -5.35 20.88
C ARG A 95 15.48 -4.41 21.47
N LEU A 96 15.03 -3.21 21.82
CA LEU A 96 15.80 -2.30 22.62
C LEU A 96 15.93 -2.90 24.03
N PRO A 97 17.15 -3.17 24.52
CA PRO A 97 17.39 -3.96 25.74
C PRO A 97 17.09 -3.18 27.03
N PHE A 98 16.83 -1.87 26.94
CA PHE A 98 16.40 -1.06 28.09
C PHE A 98 14.87 -1.11 28.33
N PHE A 99 14.11 -1.78 27.46
CA PHE A 99 12.71 -2.09 27.70
C PHE A 99 12.52 -3.59 27.88
N VAL A 100 11.91 -3.96 29.00
CA VAL A 100 11.49 -5.35 29.26
C VAL A 100 10.15 -5.66 28.60
N SER A 101 9.44 -4.64 28.08
CA SER A 101 8.22 -4.88 27.32
C SER A 101 8.50 -5.71 26.08
N HIS A 102 7.63 -6.69 25.88
CA HIS A 102 7.60 -7.59 24.73
C HIS A 102 7.03 -6.90 23.49
N TYR A 103 6.33 -5.77 23.64
CA TYR A 103 5.64 -5.06 22.57
C TYR A 103 6.41 -3.81 22.15
N GLN A 104 7.44 -4.03 21.34
CA GLN A 104 8.25 -2.97 20.76
C GLN A 104 8.08 -3.00 19.25
N PHE A 105 7.88 -1.83 18.64
CA PHE A 105 7.67 -1.69 17.21
C PHE A 105 8.66 -0.65 16.66
N ALA A 106 9.28 -0.95 15.52
CA ALA A 106 9.98 0.04 14.72
C ALA A 106 9.04 0.60 13.65
N VAL A 107 9.15 1.89 13.40
CA VAL A 107 8.49 2.59 12.30
C VAL A 107 9.54 2.78 11.22
N LEU A 108 9.57 1.87 10.24
CA LEU A 108 10.63 1.84 9.23
C LEU A 108 10.39 2.87 8.09
N HIS A 109 9.12 3.18 7.84
CA HIS A 109 8.69 4.11 6.80
C HIS A 109 7.50 4.94 7.31
N ASP A 110 7.58 6.26 7.14
CA ASP A 110 6.43 7.18 7.20
C ASP A 110 5.90 7.38 5.76
N THR A 111 4.99 8.33 5.53
CA THR A 111 4.54 8.70 4.18
C THR A 111 5.72 9.08 3.28
N PRO A 112 5.74 8.71 1.97
CA PRO A 112 6.85 8.99 1.06
C PRO A 112 7.28 10.47 1.05
N GLU A 113 6.32 11.38 1.08
CA GLU A 113 6.54 12.83 1.06
C GLU A 113 7.30 13.29 2.31
N LYS A 114 6.88 12.78 3.48
CA LYS A 114 7.51 13.12 4.76
C LYS A 114 8.90 12.51 4.90
N GLU A 115 9.11 11.27 4.47
CA GLU A 115 10.44 10.65 4.54
C GLU A 115 11.41 11.31 3.53
N ALA A 116 10.92 11.75 2.36
CA ALA A 116 11.71 12.52 1.40
C ALA A 116 12.13 13.89 1.97
N TYR A 117 11.19 14.62 2.56
CA TYR A 117 11.46 15.88 3.27
C TYR A 117 12.45 15.67 4.43
N PHE A 118 12.23 14.67 5.27
CA PHE A 118 13.09 14.39 6.41
C PHE A 118 14.53 14.06 5.96
N LYS A 119 14.69 13.30 4.87
CA LYS A 119 16.01 13.03 4.26
C LYS A 119 16.68 14.30 3.75
N SER A 120 15.97 15.20 3.08
CA SER A 120 16.57 16.45 2.59
C SER A 120 17.02 17.33 3.75
N GLN A 121 16.22 17.43 4.81
CA GLN A 121 16.57 18.21 6.00
C GLN A 121 17.77 17.62 6.75
N LEU A 122 17.85 16.28 6.86
CA LEU A 122 18.96 15.59 7.52
C LEU A 122 20.31 15.93 6.84
N GLN A 123 20.32 16.05 5.51
CA GLN A 123 21.51 16.44 4.74
C GLN A 123 21.87 17.91 4.96
N GLN A 124 20.88 18.81 5.02
CA GLN A 124 21.10 20.25 5.15
C GLN A 124 21.52 20.66 6.58
N LYS A 125 20.88 20.09 7.60
CA LYS A 125 21.03 20.49 9.01
C LYS A 125 22.03 19.63 9.81
N LYS A 126 22.92 18.91 9.12
CA LYS A 126 24.04 18.15 9.74
C LYS A 126 23.62 17.16 10.83
N GLY A 127 22.58 16.36 10.56
CA GLY A 127 22.20 15.22 11.41
C GLY A 127 20.94 15.43 12.25
N SER A 128 20.74 14.50 13.19
CA SER A 128 19.55 14.39 14.02
C SER A 128 19.88 13.81 15.39
N ILE A 129 18.97 13.99 16.35
CA ILE A 129 19.01 13.37 17.67
C ILE A 129 17.80 12.48 17.90
N PHE A 130 17.94 11.52 18.80
CA PHE A 130 16.80 10.75 19.30
C PHE A 130 16.34 11.29 20.65
N ALA A 131 15.02 11.40 20.83
CA ALA A 131 14.41 11.81 22.09
C ALA A 131 13.10 11.05 22.35
N PHE A 132 12.70 10.98 23.63
CA PHE A 132 11.50 10.29 24.07
C PHE A 132 10.29 11.22 24.10
N HIS A 133 9.16 10.73 23.61
CA HIS A 133 7.87 11.41 23.70
C HIS A 133 6.84 10.52 24.39
N GLY A 134 6.23 11.04 25.45
CA GLY A 134 5.13 10.38 26.15
C GLY A 134 3.83 11.13 25.93
N SER A 135 2.75 10.38 25.74
CA SER A 135 1.40 10.91 25.61
C SER A 135 0.39 9.89 26.13
N SER A 136 -0.77 10.36 26.58
CA SER A 136 -1.91 9.50 26.96
C SER A 136 -2.21 8.47 25.87
N ALA A 137 -2.52 7.24 26.28
CA ALA A 137 -2.87 6.13 25.39
C ALA A 137 -3.93 6.51 24.33
N ASP A 138 -4.96 7.26 24.72
CA ASP A 138 -6.06 7.68 23.84
C ASP A 138 -5.61 8.56 22.66
N ASN A 139 -4.52 9.30 22.82
CA ASN A 139 -4.01 10.18 21.78
C ASN A 139 -3.33 9.41 20.64
N TRP A 140 -2.86 8.18 20.90
CA TRP A 140 -2.06 7.42 19.95
C TRP A 140 -2.83 7.01 18.70
N TYR A 141 -4.15 6.82 18.79
CA TYR A 141 -4.98 6.64 17.60
C TYR A 141 -4.84 7.82 16.62
N SER A 142 -4.83 9.06 17.13
CA SER A 142 -4.65 10.26 16.31
C SER A 142 -3.19 10.43 15.86
N ILE A 143 -2.23 10.24 16.77
CA ILE A 143 -0.80 10.41 16.48
C ILE A 143 -0.33 9.46 15.36
N LEU A 144 -0.78 8.20 15.36
CA LEU A 144 -0.42 7.21 14.33
C LEU A 144 -0.98 7.55 12.93
N ARG A 145 -1.98 8.43 12.84
CA ARG A 145 -2.63 8.85 11.58
C ARG A 145 -2.20 10.24 11.12
N ASN A 146 -2.06 11.16 12.06
CA ASN A 146 -1.85 12.58 11.80
C ASN A 146 -0.42 13.04 12.11
N GLY A 147 0.41 12.14 12.68
CA GLY A 147 1.71 12.47 13.23
C GLY A 147 1.62 13.17 14.59
N LEU A 148 2.77 13.48 15.17
CA LEU A 148 2.84 14.39 16.32
C LEU A 148 2.54 15.81 15.84
N ARG A 149 1.64 16.50 16.55
CA ARG A 149 1.19 17.85 16.20
C ARG A 149 1.31 18.76 17.42
N CYS A 150 1.65 20.02 17.20
CA CYS A 150 1.60 21.03 18.23
C CYS A 150 0.15 21.43 18.49
N LEU A 151 -0.32 21.13 19.71
CA LEU A 151 -1.65 21.51 20.19
C LEU A 151 -1.58 22.56 21.30
N SER A 152 -0.41 23.19 21.50
CA SER A 152 -0.25 24.28 22.46
C SER A 152 -1.24 25.41 22.17
N ASN A 153 -1.76 26.04 23.22
CA ASN A 153 -2.75 27.13 23.14
C ASN A 153 -4.09 26.74 22.49
N THR A 154 -4.38 25.43 22.35
CA THR A 154 -5.70 24.93 21.94
C THR A 154 -6.45 24.33 23.13
N HIS A 155 -7.76 24.09 22.97
CA HIS A 155 -8.57 23.38 23.97
C HIS A 155 -8.13 21.92 24.19
N LEU A 156 -7.28 21.37 23.30
CA LEU A 156 -6.74 20.01 23.40
C LEU A 156 -5.39 19.95 24.15
N MET A 157 -4.90 21.09 24.66
CA MET A 157 -3.64 21.14 25.41
C MET A 157 -3.79 20.46 26.77
N GLY A 158 -3.27 19.23 26.89
CA GLY A 158 -3.35 18.45 28.14
C GLY A 158 -2.30 18.82 29.20
N SER A 159 -1.20 19.46 28.81
CA SER A 159 -0.14 19.94 29.70
C SER A 159 0.32 21.32 29.27
N GLY A 160 0.61 22.21 30.22
CA GLY A 160 0.97 23.60 29.92
C GLY A 160 2.22 23.72 29.04
N ALA A 161 2.31 24.82 28.28
CA ALA A 161 3.41 25.12 27.37
C ALA A 161 4.56 25.88 28.07
N THR A 162 5.15 25.29 29.12
CA THR A 162 6.13 25.95 30.01
C THR A 162 7.36 26.51 29.29
N TYR A 163 7.80 25.90 28.20
CA TYR A 163 8.94 26.34 27.38
C TYR A 163 8.52 26.90 26.03
N GLY A 164 7.28 27.38 25.93
CA GLY A 164 6.68 27.91 24.70
C GLY A 164 5.88 26.87 23.91
N PRO A 165 5.16 27.31 22.87
CA PRO A 165 4.34 26.43 22.05
C PRO A 165 5.22 25.46 21.25
N GLY A 166 4.88 24.17 21.29
CA GLY A 166 5.61 23.15 20.54
C GLY A 166 5.27 21.72 20.98
N ILE A 167 5.93 20.77 20.33
CA ILE A 167 5.92 19.35 20.69
C ILE A 167 7.08 19.10 21.65
N TYR A 168 6.76 18.52 22.81
CA TYR A 168 7.71 18.32 23.89
C TYR A 168 8.32 16.92 23.84
N PHE A 169 9.64 16.88 23.98
CA PHE A 169 10.45 15.67 24.05
C PHE A 169 11.40 15.75 25.24
N SER A 170 11.93 14.62 25.65
CA SER A 170 12.93 14.52 26.72
C SER A 170 14.03 13.55 26.32
N SER A 171 15.28 13.86 26.64
CA SER A 171 16.38 12.90 26.58
C SER A 171 16.27 11.83 27.68
N GLN A 172 15.50 12.10 28.74
CA GLN A 172 15.27 11.17 29.84
C GLN A 172 13.95 10.41 29.65
N LEU A 173 14.06 9.08 29.59
CA LEU A 173 12.93 8.16 29.52
C LEU A 173 11.92 8.37 30.66
N GLN A 174 12.40 8.47 31.90
CA GLN A 174 11.54 8.56 33.09
C GLN A 174 10.63 9.80 33.05
N LEU A 175 11.11 10.91 32.51
CA LEU A 175 10.31 12.13 32.36
C LEU A 175 9.18 11.91 31.36
N SER A 176 9.47 11.37 30.17
CA SER A 176 8.45 11.10 29.16
C SER A 176 7.42 10.08 29.62
N LEU A 177 7.83 9.05 30.38
CA LEU A 177 6.89 8.08 30.96
C LEU A 177 5.86 8.69 31.90
N ARG A 178 6.17 9.83 32.57
CA ARG A 178 5.18 10.54 33.41
C ARG A 178 4.04 11.16 32.59
N TYR A 179 4.25 11.39 31.30
CA TYR A 179 3.24 11.89 30.37
C TYR A 179 2.51 10.76 29.62
N SER A 180 2.97 9.52 29.75
CA SER A 180 2.37 8.33 29.13
C SER A 180 1.23 7.75 29.99
N ASN A 181 0.15 8.51 30.15
CA ASN A 181 -1.03 8.06 30.90
C ASN A 181 -1.62 6.76 30.33
N GLN A 182 -2.10 5.89 31.23
CA GLN A 182 -2.72 4.63 30.85
C GLN A 182 -4.09 4.85 30.20
N GLY A 183 -4.40 4.03 29.20
CA GLY A 183 -5.76 3.88 28.67
C GLY A 183 -6.16 2.42 28.61
N SER A 184 -7.44 2.17 28.33
CA SER A 184 -7.98 0.81 28.19
C SER A 184 -7.96 0.40 26.72
N GLY A 185 -7.50 -0.83 26.46
CA GLY A 185 -7.50 -1.43 25.13
C GLY A 185 -8.87 -1.98 24.75
N TRP A 186 -9.00 -2.43 23.52
CA TRP A 186 -10.17 -3.17 23.04
C TRP A 186 -10.38 -4.47 23.83
N ASN A 187 -11.63 -4.80 24.16
CA ASN A 187 -11.99 -5.91 25.07
C ASN A 187 -11.46 -7.29 24.65
N HIS A 188 -11.26 -7.50 23.35
CA HIS A 188 -10.75 -8.76 22.80
C HIS A 188 -9.23 -8.74 22.59
N CYS A 189 -8.54 -7.67 22.96
CA CYS A 189 -7.09 -7.59 22.86
C CYS A 189 -6.41 -7.84 24.22
N ILE A 190 -5.14 -8.23 24.14
CA ILE A 190 -4.30 -8.48 25.32
C ILE A 190 -4.08 -7.23 26.19
N LEU A 191 -4.31 -6.04 25.64
CA LEU A 191 -4.14 -4.73 26.29
C LEU A 191 -5.42 -4.20 26.95
N LYS A 192 -6.50 -5.00 27.01
CA LYS A 192 -7.82 -4.59 27.57
C LYS A 192 -7.73 -3.98 28.97
N ASN A 193 -6.91 -4.55 29.85
CA ASN A 193 -6.81 -4.18 31.27
C ASN A 193 -5.83 -3.00 31.52
N GLY A 194 -5.43 -2.29 30.47
CA GLY A 194 -4.61 -1.09 30.60
C GLY A 194 -3.29 -1.20 29.84
N PHE A 195 -2.91 -0.11 29.19
CA PHE A 195 -1.61 0.05 28.56
C PHE A 195 -1.17 1.51 28.53
N SER A 196 0.14 1.73 28.50
CA SER A 196 0.78 3.01 28.23
C SER A 196 1.61 2.90 26.96
N VAL A 197 1.78 4.02 26.25
CA VAL A 197 2.59 4.06 25.03
C VAL A 197 3.62 5.17 25.12
N LEU A 198 4.81 4.89 24.60
CA LEU A 198 5.94 5.79 24.51
C LEU A 198 6.49 5.74 23.08
N ALA A 199 6.78 6.89 22.48
CA ALA A 199 7.55 6.96 21.25
C ALA A 199 9.01 7.33 21.51
N ILE A 200 9.88 6.80 20.67
CA ILE A 200 11.21 7.36 20.45
C ILE A 200 11.19 8.01 19.06
N CYS A 201 11.49 9.30 19.05
CA CYS A 201 11.43 10.13 17.85
C CYS A 201 12.83 10.57 17.46
N GLU A 202 13.07 10.60 16.16
CA GLU A 202 14.23 11.23 15.55
C GLU A 202 13.86 12.68 15.18
N ILE A 203 14.68 13.62 15.62
CA ILE A 203 14.45 15.06 15.48
C ILE A 203 15.65 15.66 14.76
N ILE A 204 15.42 16.41 13.68
CA ILE A 204 16.50 17.06 12.95
C ILE A 204 17.21 18.10 13.83
N ASN A 205 18.53 18.22 13.72
CA ASN A 205 19.28 19.26 14.43
C ASN A 205 18.78 20.66 14.05
N ASP A 206 18.95 21.65 14.93
CA ASP A 206 18.53 23.05 14.75
C ASP A 206 17.02 23.27 14.52
N SER A 207 16.19 22.23 14.72
CA SER A 207 14.73 22.30 14.62
C SER A 207 14.03 22.45 15.97
N PHE A 208 14.78 22.60 17.05
CA PHE A 208 14.25 22.58 18.41
C PHE A 208 14.94 23.56 19.34
N ARG A 209 14.21 23.98 20.38
CA ARG A 209 14.72 24.80 21.48
C ARG A 209 15.14 23.89 22.63
N SER A 210 16.31 24.15 23.22
CA SER A 210 16.81 23.41 24.38
C SER A 210 16.94 24.34 25.60
N GLN A 211 16.83 23.77 26.79
CA GLN A 211 16.84 24.54 28.05
C GLN A 211 18.19 25.25 28.36
N LYS A 212 19.25 25.05 27.56
CA LYS A 212 20.58 25.65 27.79
C LYS A 212 20.62 27.18 27.63
N GLU A 213 19.68 27.80 26.93
CA GLU A 213 19.76 29.22 26.57
C GLU A 213 19.01 30.19 27.51
N ALA A 214 18.32 29.70 28.56
CA ALA A 214 17.35 30.53 29.28
C ALA A 214 17.67 30.89 30.75
N SER A 215 18.76 30.43 31.38
CA SER A 215 19.06 30.90 32.75
C SER A 215 20.52 30.81 33.19
N SER A 216 21.10 31.97 33.45
CA SER A 216 22.30 32.18 34.25
C SER A 216 21.96 32.19 35.75
N PHE A 217 21.38 31.12 36.32
CA PHE A 217 21.32 30.98 37.78
C PHE A 217 21.12 29.51 38.24
N SER A 218 22.18 28.94 38.79
CA SER A 218 22.26 27.97 39.90
C SER A 218 21.41 26.67 39.91
N LEU A 219 22.17 25.58 39.74
CA LEU A 219 22.18 24.28 40.44
C LEU A 219 21.02 23.26 40.34
N SER A 220 21.42 22.09 39.80
CA SER A 220 20.95 20.72 40.10
C SER A 220 19.63 20.23 39.48
N THR A 221 19.68 19.87 38.19
CA THR A 221 19.33 18.57 37.59
C THR A 221 19.17 18.78 36.08
N HIS A 222 19.86 17.99 35.27
CA HIS A 222 19.91 18.11 33.81
C HIS A 222 18.57 17.73 33.14
N SER A 223 17.51 18.54 33.23
CA SER A 223 16.28 18.28 32.48
C SER A 223 16.49 18.53 30.98
N GLY A 224 16.93 17.51 30.24
CA GLY A 224 17.15 17.55 28.80
C GLY A 224 15.85 17.59 27.99
N ILE A 225 15.01 18.60 28.24
CA ILE A 225 13.76 18.84 27.54
C ILE A 225 14.07 19.55 26.23
N VAL A 226 13.44 19.05 25.17
CA VAL A 226 13.56 19.54 23.81
C VAL A 226 12.17 19.91 23.31
N VAL A 227 12.01 21.12 22.78
CA VAL A 227 10.72 21.60 22.26
C VAL A 227 10.85 21.92 20.78
N VAL A 228 10.11 21.20 19.95
CA VAL A 228 10.01 21.45 18.51
C VAL A 228 8.83 22.39 18.27
N PRO A 229 9.07 23.59 17.71
CA PRO A 229 8.02 24.56 17.50
C PRO A 229 7.11 24.17 16.30
N PRO A 230 5.90 24.75 16.18
CA PRO A 230 4.92 24.39 15.15
C PRO A 230 5.46 24.45 13.71
N GLU A 231 6.34 25.43 13.42
CA GLU A 231 6.96 25.61 12.11
C GLU A 231 7.90 24.46 11.71
N SER A 232 8.30 23.61 12.66
CA SER A 232 9.24 22.49 12.45
C SER A 232 8.63 21.13 12.80
N GLU A 233 7.30 20.99 12.81
CA GLU A 233 6.63 19.70 13.05
C GLU A 233 7.09 18.59 12.10
N MET A 234 7.40 18.95 10.84
CA MET A 234 7.87 18.02 9.81
C MET A 234 9.31 17.54 10.05
N ASP A 235 10.07 18.21 10.90
CA ASP A 235 11.44 17.85 11.29
C ASP A 235 11.46 16.75 12.38
N VAL A 236 10.30 16.13 12.67
CA VAL A 236 10.15 15.02 13.64
C VAL A 236 9.60 13.77 12.96
N ALA A 237 10.30 12.65 13.17
CA ALA A 237 9.86 11.33 12.77
C ALA A 237 9.77 10.37 13.96
N ILE A 238 8.63 9.69 14.11
CA ILE A 238 8.51 8.59 15.07
C ILE A 238 9.28 7.40 14.49
N ARG A 239 10.23 6.85 15.25
CA ARG A 239 11.05 5.69 14.82
C ARG A 239 10.77 4.43 15.62
N TYR A 240 10.36 4.57 16.88
CA TYR A 240 9.96 3.44 17.71
C TYR A 240 8.67 3.75 18.46
N ILE A 241 7.85 2.72 18.63
CA ILE A 241 6.68 2.72 19.51
C ILE A 241 6.87 1.59 20.52
N ILE A 242 6.80 1.93 21.80
CA ILE A 242 6.94 1.01 22.92
C ILE A 242 5.61 0.97 23.65
N VAL A 243 5.01 -0.21 23.73
CA VAL A 243 3.74 -0.43 24.42
C VAL A 243 4.02 -1.12 25.73
N LEU A 244 3.66 -0.49 26.84
CA LEU A 244 3.80 -1.03 28.19
C LEU A 244 2.43 -1.56 28.62
N ARG A 245 2.34 -2.87 28.83
CA ARG A 245 1.10 -3.51 29.26
C ARG A 245 0.97 -3.41 30.79
N SER A 246 -0.26 -3.19 31.25
CA SER A 246 -0.59 -3.30 32.68
C SER A 246 -0.79 -4.77 33.08
N ILE A 247 -0.22 -5.20 34.21
CA ILE A 247 -0.35 -6.55 34.75
C ILE A 247 -1.27 -6.49 35.98
N GLU A 248 -2.27 -7.36 36.00
CA GLU A 248 -3.03 -7.59 37.23
C GLU A 248 -2.26 -8.60 38.08
N GLU A 249 -1.57 -8.12 39.12
CA GLU A 249 -1.08 -9.00 40.19
C GLU A 249 -2.23 -9.33 41.16
N ASN A 250 -2.20 -10.54 41.71
CA ASN A 250 -3.25 -11.20 42.49
C ASN A 250 -3.63 -10.54 43.85
N ARG A 251 -3.45 -9.22 44.03
CA ARG A 251 -3.83 -8.48 45.24
C ARG A 251 -4.25 -7.03 44.94
N GLY A 252 -5.42 -6.83 44.33
CA GLY A 252 -6.17 -5.55 44.38
C GLY A 252 -5.46 -4.26 43.94
N GLN A 253 -4.25 -4.36 43.40
CA GLN A 253 -3.40 -3.23 43.04
C GLN A 253 -2.83 -3.55 41.66
N VAL A 254 -3.29 -2.79 40.66
CA VAL A 254 -2.82 -2.91 39.28
C VAL A 254 -1.36 -2.47 39.23
N SER A 255 -0.43 -3.40 39.02
CA SER A 255 0.97 -3.09 38.76
C SER A 255 1.14 -2.97 37.25
N ILE A 256 1.71 -1.87 36.77
CA ILE A 256 2.24 -1.88 35.40
C ILE A 256 3.30 -2.99 35.37
N ASP A 257 3.57 -3.63 34.22
CA ASP A 257 4.86 -4.31 34.02
C ASP A 257 5.98 -3.25 34.08
N ARG A 258 6.21 -2.74 35.29
CA ARG A 258 7.26 -1.84 35.71
C ARG A 258 8.50 -2.63 36.06
N THR A 259 8.53 -3.94 35.73
CA THR A 259 9.76 -4.71 35.60
C THR A 259 10.63 -4.21 34.45
N VAL A 260 10.63 -2.90 34.16
CA VAL A 260 11.92 -2.20 34.06
C VAL A 260 12.70 -2.66 35.29
N MET A 261 13.93 -3.17 35.13
CA MET A 261 14.75 -3.48 36.30
C MET A 261 14.58 -2.37 37.34
N SER A 262 14.13 -2.72 38.56
CA SER A 262 14.11 -1.76 39.65
C SER A 262 15.57 -1.30 39.80
N PHE A 263 15.87 -0.09 39.32
CA PHE A 263 17.19 0.51 39.45
C PHE A 263 17.51 0.91 40.89
N ASP A 264 16.66 0.54 41.86
CA ASP A 264 16.83 0.84 43.29
C ASP A 264 18.07 0.16 43.91
N HIS A 265 18.72 -0.80 43.23
CA HIS A 265 19.97 -1.41 43.69
C HIS A 265 21.12 -1.50 42.69
N VAL A 266 21.01 -0.83 41.54
CA VAL A 266 22.22 -0.47 40.79
C VAL A 266 22.60 0.91 41.28
N SER A 267 23.78 1.07 41.86
CA SER A 267 24.37 2.38 42.09
C SER A 267 24.31 3.14 40.77
N VAL A 268 23.30 4.01 40.66
CA VAL A 268 22.97 4.76 39.45
C VAL A 268 24.14 5.69 39.22
N ASP A 269 25.07 5.26 38.39
CA ASP A 269 25.90 6.21 37.68
C ASP A 269 24.94 7.04 36.82
N ARG A 270 24.94 8.34 37.08
CA ARG A 270 23.88 9.29 36.71
C ARG A 270 23.94 9.70 35.23
N THR A 271 24.26 8.75 34.37
CA THR A 271 24.69 8.96 32.98
C THR A 271 23.98 8.02 32.01
N VAL A 272 22.66 7.86 32.15
CA VAL A 272 21.86 7.43 30.98
C VAL A 272 21.71 8.64 30.04
N THR A 273 22.82 9.02 29.42
CA THR A 273 22.96 10.08 28.43
C THR A 273 23.36 9.44 27.12
N SER A 274 22.43 8.90 26.32
CA SER A 274 22.66 8.40 24.93
C SER A 274 23.83 7.41 24.71
N GLU A 275 24.59 7.04 25.73
CA GLU A 275 25.81 6.27 25.69
C GLU A 275 25.56 4.98 26.46
N ASN A 276 24.91 4.06 25.75
CA ASN A 276 25.18 2.62 25.82
C ASN A 276 24.39 1.86 24.74
N ILE A 277 23.51 2.55 23.99
CA ILE A 277 22.98 2.08 22.71
C ILE A 277 22.88 3.26 21.77
N ASP A 278 23.64 3.19 20.69
CA ASP A 278 23.49 4.09 19.58
C ASP A 278 22.17 3.76 18.86
N LEU A 279 21.09 4.47 19.24
CA LEU A 279 19.76 4.32 18.66
C LEU A 279 19.78 4.56 17.15
N MET A 280 20.64 5.45 16.68
CA MET A 280 20.82 5.71 15.26
C MET A 280 21.37 4.46 14.57
N LYS A 281 22.46 3.90 15.08
CA LYS A 281 23.07 2.65 14.56
C LYS A 281 22.08 1.48 14.62
N HIS A 282 21.37 1.33 15.73
CA HIS A 282 20.36 0.28 15.88
C HIS A 282 19.24 0.40 14.85
N TYR A 283 18.70 1.61 14.66
CA TYR A 283 17.65 1.88 13.68
C TYR A 283 18.13 1.67 12.24
N MET A 284 19.35 2.10 11.92
CA MET A 284 19.96 1.86 10.60
C MET A 284 20.14 0.36 10.32
N ALA A 285 20.59 -0.42 11.31
CA ALA A 285 20.73 -1.87 11.17
C ALA A 285 19.36 -2.54 10.92
N LEU A 286 18.31 -2.12 11.61
CA LEU A 286 16.95 -2.60 11.35
C LEU A 286 16.46 -2.24 9.95
N LYS A 287 16.67 -0.99 9.49
CA LYS A 287 16.31 -0.57 8.13
C LYS A 287 17.01 -1.43 7.07
N LEU A 288 18.31 -1.70 7.24
CA LEU A 288 19.07 -2.54 6.32
C LEU A 288 18.59 -3.99 6.31
N SER A 289 18.43 -4.58 7.50
CA SER A 289 17.94 -5.96 7.64
C SER A 289 16.54 -6.13 7.04
N TYR A 290 15.66 -5.15 7.23
CA TYR A 290 14.33 -5.18 6.63
C TYR A 290 14.38 -5.10 5.10
N ALA A 291 15.22 -4.24 4.53
CA ALA A 291 15.40 -4.15 3.08
C ALA A 291 15.86 -5.48 2.47
N GLU A 292 16.81 -6.16 3.12
CA GLU A 292 17.29 -7.48 2.70
C GLU A 292 16.21 -8.57 2.84
N GLN A 293 15.39 -8.52 3.89
CA GLN A 293 14.28 -9.45 4.08
C GLN A 293 13.20 -9.25 3.00
N GLN A 294 12.86 -8.01 2.67
CA GLN A 294 11.91 -7.70 1.59
C GLN A 294 12.42 -8.22 0.25
N GLU A 295 13.70 -8.01 -0.06
CA GLU A 295 14.30 -8.53 -1.29
C GLU A 295 14.29 -10.08 -1.31
N ARG A 296 14.59 -10.73 -0.17
CA ARG A 296 14.50 -12.19 -0.04
C ARG A 296 13.08 -12.72 -0.22
N GLN A 297 12.09 -12.12 0.44
CA GLN A 297 10.68 -12.50 0.29
C GLN A 297 10.20 -12.32 -1.16
N GLN A 298 10.62 -11.24 -1.84
CA GLN A 298 10.32 -11.05 -3.26
C GLN A 298 10.96 -12.14 -4.14
N LYS A 299 12.20 -12.54 -3.84
CA LYS A 299 12.86 -13.66 -4.53
C LYS A 299 12.20 -14.99 -4.23
N GLU A 300 11.84 -15.28 -2.98
CA GLU A 300 11.15 -16.50 -2.57
C GLU A 300 9.76 -16.60 -3.18
N HIS A 301 8.93 -15.55 -3.12
CA HIS A 301 7.65 -15.50 -3.83
C HIS A 301 7.83 -15.69 -5.34
N SER A 302 8.89 -15.13 -5.94
CA SER A 302 9.21 -15.37 -7.34
C SER A 302 9.55 -16.84 -7.62
N ILE A 303 10.28 -17.50 -6.71
CA ILE A 303 10.66 -18.92 -6.79
C ILE A 303 9.46 -19.84 -6.53
N GLU A 304 8.62 -19.54 -5.55
CA GLU A 304 7.40 -20.31 -5.27
C GLU A 304 6.40 -20.19 -6.42
N ARG A 305 6.22 -18.98 -6.97
CA ARG A 305 5.42 -18.78 -8.19
C ARG A 305 6.00 -19.62 -9.34
N PHE A 306 7.32 -19.70 -9.47
CA PHE A 306 7.98 -20.56 -10.46
C PHE A 306 7.77 -22.07 -10.19
N LYS A 307 7.92 -22.54 -8.95
CA LYS A 307 7.70 -23.96 -8.57
C LYS A 307 6.24 -24.38 -8.74
N SER A 308 5.29 -23.52 -8.38
CA SER A 308 3.86 -23.76 -8.58
C SER A 308 3.50 -23.83 -10.06
N MET A 309 4.16 -23.05 -10.91
CA MET A 309 4.04 -23.19 -12.37
C MET A 309 4.63 -24.51 -12.89
N CYS A 310 5.76 -24.97 -12.36
CA CYS A 310 6.36 -26.26 -12.76
C CYS A 310 5.48 -27.45 -12.33
N LYS A 311 4.94 -27.46 -11.12
CA LYS A 311 4.01 -28.51 -10.66
C LYS A 311 2.73 -28.55 -11.48
N PHE A 312 2.19 -27.38 -11.84
CA PHE A 312 1.05 -27.28 -12.74
C PHE A 312 1.37 -27.82 -14.14
N SER A 313 2.61 -27.62 -14.62
CA SER A 313 3.10 -28.18 -15.89
C SER A 313 3.29 -29.69 -15.85
N GLU A 314 3.71 -30.28 -14.72
CA GLU A 314 3.87 -31.73 -14.56
C GLU A 314 2.51 -32.43 -14.46
N GLN A 315 1.53 -31.83 -13.78
CA GLN A 315 0.15 -32.33 -13.71
C GLN A 315 -0.54 -32.35 -15.08
N LEU A 316 -0.20 -31.42 -15.98
CA LEU A 316 -0.69 -31.42 -17.36
C LEU A 316 -0.05 -32.50 -18.26
N GLN A 317 1.12 -33.05 -17.88
CA GLN A 317 1.77 -34.12 -18.65
C GLN A 317 1.24 -35.51 -18.32
N GLU A 318 0.68 -35.73 -17.13
CA GLU A 318 0.06 -37.02 -16.77
C GLU A 318 -1.30 -37.24 -17.46
N ASP A 319 -2.03 -36.17 -17.78
CA ASP A 319 -3.33 -36.24 -18.46
C ASP A 319 -3.24 -36.43 -20.00
N ASP A 320 -2.09 -36.15 -20.61
CA ASP A 320 -1.91 -36.17 -22.08
C ASP A 320 -1.46 -37.55 -22.63
N HIS A 321 -1.23 -38.54 -21.76
CA HIS A 321 -0.92 -39.92 -22.18
C HIS A 321 -2.16 -40.76 -22.60
N GLY A 322 -3.33 -40.14 -22.70
CA GLY A 322 -4.61 -40.80 -23.05
C GLY A 322 -5.04 -40.79 -24.52
N ALA A 323 -4.39 -40.07 -25.44
CA ALA A 323 -4.87 -39.97 -26.84
C ALA A 323 -3.75 -40.13 -27.89
N VAL A 324 -3.74 -41.30 -28.54
CA VAL A 324 -2.78 -41.68 -29.59
C VAL A 324 -3.38 -41.45 -31.00
N ILE A 325 -2.49 -41.19 -31.99
CA ILE A 325 -2.58 -41.39 -33.46
C ILE A 325 -3.05 -40.13 -34.23
N ALA A 326 -2.28 -39.50 -35.13
CA ALA A 326 -1.72 -40.08 -36.36
C ALA A 326 -0.46 -39.39 -36.92
N LYS A 327 0.47 -40.22 -37.39
CA LYS A 327 1.72 -39.90 -38.09
C LYS A 327 1.48 -39.31 -39.49
N LYS A 328 2.33 -38.36 -39.91
CA LYS A 328 2.91 -38.36 -41.27
C LYS A 328 4.31 -37.74 -41.30
N LYS A 329 5.27 -38.59 -41.72
CA LYS A 329 6.71 -38.33 -41.92
C LYS A 329 6.98 -37.57 -43.22
N ARG A 330 8.01 -36.71 -43.20
CA ARG A 330 9.07 -36.46 -44.22
C ARG A 330 10.19 -35.72 -43.44
N GLY A 331 11.29 -36.34 -43.00
CA GLY A 331 12.49 -36.76 -43.76
C GLY A 331 13.36 -35.53 -44.05
N TYR A 332 14.63 -35.35 -43.63
CA TYR A 332 15.73 -36.28 -43.31
C TYR A 332 16.83 -35.62 -42.43
N ALA A 333 17.53 -36.46 -41.62
CA ALA A 333 18.92 -36.46 -41.06
C ALA A 333 19.79 -35.17 -41.08
N VAL A 334 20.33 -34.70 -39.94
CA VAL A 334 21.53 -35.11 -39.13
C VAL A 334 22.87 -34.89 -39.86
N VAL A 335 23.79 -34.12 -39.24
CA VAL A 335 25.21 -34.46 -38.94
C VAL A 335 25.82 -33.32 -38.09
N GLU A 336 26.36 -33.70 -36.93
CA GLU A 336 27.28 -32.92 -36.09
C GLU A 336 28.66 -32.83 -36.79
N ASP A 337 29.37 -31.71 -36.71
CA ASP A 337 30.72 -31.74 -36.10
C ASP A 337 31.30 -30.33 -35.90
N SER A 338 32.24 -30.33 -34.97
CA SER A 338 33.00 -29.30 -34.31
C SER A 338 34.14 -28.68 -35.13
N SER A 339 34.48 -27.46 -34.72
CA SER A 339 35.84 -26.91 -34.62
C SER A 339 36.56 -26.31 -35.86
N GLN A 340 36.99 -25.06 -35.62
CA GLN A 340 38.23 -24.39 -36.03
C GLN A 340 38.40 -23.74 -37.42
N ASN A 341 38.62 -22.41 -37.32
CA ASN A 341 39.60 -21.56 -38.02
C ASN A 341 39.51 -21.36 -39.54
N SER A 342 39.18 -20.12 -39.94
CA SER A 342 40.14 -19.09 -40.39
C SER A 342 39.60 -18.15 -41.49
N CYS A 343 39.73 -16.85 -41.19
CA CYS A 343 40.00 -15.68 -42.02
C CYS A 343 39.56 -15.53 -43.50
N LEU A 344 39.00 -14.33 -43.75
CA LEU A 344 39.21 -13.36 -44.86
C LEU A 344 38.08 -13.15 -45.91
N SER A 345 37.48 -11.94 -45.80
CA SER A 345 37.08 -10.99 -46.87
C SER A 345 36.00 -11.44 -47.88
N THR A 346 34.95 -10.71 -48.27
CA THR A 346 34.61 -9.28 -48.25
C THR A 346 33.12 -9.08 -48.61
N ARG A 347 32.59 -7.91 -48.23
CA ARG A 347 31.46 -7.15 -48.85
C ARG A 347 30.00 -7.50 -48.49
N SER A 348 29.58 -6.94 -47.35
CA SER A 348 28.47 -5.98 -47.19
C SER A 348 27.15 -6.23 -47.93
N LYS A 349 26.13 -6.68 -47.18
CA LYS A 349 24.82 -6.02 -47.05
C LYS A 349 24.33 -6.14 -45.60
N LYS A 350 24.30 -5.03 -44.87
CA LYS A 350 23.67 -4.94 -43.53
C LYS A 350 22.14 -5.05 -43.67
N PRO A 351 21.44 -5.85 -42.86
CA PRO A 351 20.07 -5.53 -42.48
C PRO A 351 20.08 -4.53 -41.31
N VAL A 352 19.05 -3.70 -41.33
CA VAL A 352 18.82 -2.53 -40.49
C VAL A 352 18.74 -2.89 -39.02
N ALA A 353 19.46 -2.14 -38.19
CA ALA A 353 19.45 -2.23 -36.74
C ALA A 353 18.19 -1.57 -36.17
N ALA A 354 17.42 -2.29 -35.35
CA ALA A 354 16.61 -1.72 -34.26
C ALA A 354 15.98 -2.79 -33.32
N CYS A 355 16.71 -3.84 -32.91
CA CYS A 355 16.39 -4.49 -31.64
C CYS A 355 17.30 -3.87 -30.58
N ARG A 356 16.78 -2.88 -29.84
CA ARG A 356 17.41 -2.47 -28.58
C ARG A 356 17.36 -3.67 -27.64
N ALA A 357 18.49 -4.01 -27.05
CA ALA A 357 18.65 -5.22 -26.24
C ALA A 357 17.86 -5.10 -24.93
N PHE A 358 16.64 -5.63 -24.90
CA PHE A 358 15.91 -5.86 -23.65
C PHE A 358 16.77 -6.70 -22.70
N SER A 359 16.76 -6.39 -21.41
CA SER A 359 17.46 -7.23 -20.44
C SER A 359 16.76 -8.59 -20.33
N THR A 360 17.54 -9.65 -20.07
CA THR A 360 17.00 -10.99 -19.80
C THR A 360 15.99 -10.97 -18.65
N SER A 361 16.19 -10.11 -17.65
CA SER A 361 15.25 -9.93 -16.54
C SER A 361 13.93 -9.29 -16.96
N SER A 362 13.95 -8.33 -17.89
CA SER A 362 12.75 -7.68 -18.40
C SER A 362 11.91 -8.65 -19.22
N LEU A 363 12.54 -9.41 -20.12
CA LEU A 363 11.85 -10.43 -20.92
C LEU A 363 11.25 -11.53 -20.02
N GLN A 364 11.94 -11.93 -18.95
CA GLN A 364 11.42 -12.88 -17.96
C GLN A 364 10.21 -12.34 -17.20
N ALA A 365 10.20 -11.05 -16.82
CA ALA A 365 9.06 -10.44 -16.14
C ALA A 365 7.84 -10.37 -17.05
N ILE A 366 8.03 -9.97 -18.31
CA ILE A 366 6.96 -9.92 -19.32
C ILE A 366 6.39 -11.32 -19.59
N ALA A 367 7.26 -12.31 -19.77
CA ALA A 367 6.84 -13.70 -19.98
C ALA A 367 6.06 -14.29 -18.79
N ARG A 368 6.34 -13.85 -17.55
CA ARG A 368 5.58 -14.27 -16.36
C ARG A 368 4.17 -13.67 -16.35
N GLU A 369 4.04 -12.39 -16.66
CA GLU A 369 2.73 -11.73 -16.78
C GLU A 369 1.89 -12.41 -17.86
N TYR A 370 2.50 -12.71 -19.02
CA TYR A 370 1.81 -13.39 -20.12
C TYR A 370 1.25 -14.76 -19.69
N LYS A 371 2.12 -15.60 -19.11
CA LYS A 371 1.73 -16.93 -18.63
C LYS A 371 0.63 -16.87 -17.58
N TYR A 372 0.71 -15.89 -16.67
CA TYR A 372 -0.30 -15.71 -15.62
C TYR A 372 -1.67 -15.36 -16.21
N ILE A 373 -1.73 -14.40 -17.13
CA ILE A 373 -2.98 -13.95 -17.73
C ILE A 373 -3.60 -15.00 -18.63
N VAL A 374 -2.79 -15.66 -19.47
CA VAL A 374 -3.28 -16.75 -20.32
C VAL A 374 -3.87 -17.88 -19.48
N LYS A 375 -3.23 -18.21 -18.34
CA LYS A 375 -3.76 -19.18 -17.39
C LYS A 375 -5.10 -18.73 -16.81
N GLN A 376 -5.21 -17.49 -16.33
CA GLN A 376 -6.48 -16.96 -15.79
C GLN A 376 -7.60 -16.92 -16.82
N ILE A 377 -7.30 -16.55 -18.07
CA ILE A 377 -8.28 -16.53 -19.17
C ILE A 377 -8.76 -17.96 -19.49
N ASN A 378 -7.86 -18.94 -19.51
CA ASN A 378 -8.21 -20.34 -19.78
C ASN A 378 -9.06 -20.93 -18.64
N GLU A 379 -8.68 -20.70 -17.38
CA GLU A 379 -9.46 -21.12 -16.19
C GLU A 379 -10.85 -20.46 -16.16
N ALA A 380 -10.95 -19.19 -16.56
CA ALA A 380 -12.23 -18.47 -16.68
C ALA A 380 -13.11 -19.01 -17.83
N ARG A 381 -12.50 -19.50 -18.92
CA ARG A 381 -13.22 -20.13 -20.04
C ARG A 381 -13.74 -21.53 -19.70
N GLU A 382 -13.02 -22.26 -18.86
CA GLU A 382 -13.36 -23.63 -18.45
C GLU A 382 -14.45 -23.68 -17.35
N SER A 383 -14.66 -22.61 -16.59
CA SER A 383 -15.50 -22.61 -15.37
C SER A 383 -17.03 -22.43 -15.55
N LYS A 384 -17.56 -22.31 -16.78
CA LYS A 384 -18.93 -22.62 -17.30
C LYS A 384 -19.45 -21.57 -18.31
N PRO A 385 -20.23 -21.97 -19.33
CA PRO A 385 -20.63 -21.11 -20.45
C PRO A 385 -21.97 -20.39 -20.28
N ASP A 386 -22.65 -20.53 -19.14
CA ASP A 386 -24.02 -20.05 -18.95
C ASP A 386 -24.23 -19.66 -17.47
N ILE A 387 -24.46 -18.37 -17.17
CA ILE A 387 -25.18 -17.78 -16.01
C ILE A 387 -24.90 -16.27 -15.90
N GLN A 388 -25.95 -15.55 -15.51
CA GLN A 388 -26.14 -14.10 -15.50
C GLN A 388 -25.54 -13.34 -14.29
N ASP A 389 -24.72 -13.97 -13.44
CA ASP A 389 -24.06 -13.29 -12.32
C ASP A 389 -22.69 -12.71 -12.74
N ARG A 390 -22.70 -11.42 -13.09
CA ARG A 390 -21.58 -10.70 -13.73
C ARG A 390 -20.58 -10.04 -12.78
N ASP A 391 -20.69 -10.25 -11.47
CA ASP A 391 -19.95 -9.44 -10.49
C ASP A 391 -18.65 -10.08 -9.96
N LEU A 392 -18.20 -11.23 -10.50
CA LEU A 392 -17.13 -12.03 -9.88
C LEU A 392 -15.89 -12.35 -10.74
N LEU A 393 -15.79 -11.85 -11.98
CA LEU A 393 -14.57 -11.97 -12.77
C LEU A 393 -14.22 -10.63 -13.42
N ILE A 394 -13.27 -9.91 -12.82
CA ILE A 394 -12.80 -8.59 -13.30
C ILE A 394 -12.22 -8.67 -14.74
N LEU A 395 -11.81 -9.87 -15.20
CA LEU A 395 -11.32 -10.14 -16.56
C LEU A 395 -12.38 -10.63 -17.55
N THR A 396 -13.64 -10.83 -17.14
CA THR A 396 -14.70 -11.13 -18.11
C THR A 396 -14.81 -9.94 -19.07
N GLY A 397 -14.48 -10.13 -20.35
CA GLY A 397 -14.57 -9.09 -21.39
C GLY A 397 -13.25 -8.41 -21.73
N VAL A 398 -12.12 -8.89 -21.21
CA VAL A 398 -10.79 -8.47 -21.65
C VAL A 398 -10.14 -9.60 -22.44
N GLU A 399 -9.83 -9.36 -23.71
CA GLU A 399 -9.08 -10.29 -24.56
C GLU A 399 -7.65 -9.78 -24.76
N VAL A 400 -6.63 -10.59 -24.44
CA VAL A 400 -5.22 -10.24 -24.66
C VAL A 400 -4.67 -11.05 -25.83
N ILE A 401 -4.04 -10.38 -26.79
CA ILE A 401 -3.53 -10.94 -28.04
C ILE A 401 -2.08 -10.50 -28.23
N LEU A 402 -1.20 -11.46 -28.56
CA LEU A 402 0.13 -11.15 -29.05
C LEU A 402 0.07 -10.83 -30.55
N PRO A 403 0.53 -9.65 -31.01
CA PRO A 403 0.59 -9.32 -32.42
C PRO A 403 1.58 -10.19 -33.19
N ASP A 404 2.65 -10.63 -32.52
CA ASP A 404 3.71 -11.45 -33.09
C ASP A 404 4.29 -12.34 -31.98
N GLU A 405 4.36 -13.65 -32.21
CA GLU A 405 4.99 -14.59 -31.28
C GLU A 405 6.49 -14.30 -31.08
N THR A 406 7.09 -13.51 -31.98
CA THR A 406 8.49 -13.06 -31.89
C THR A 406 8.70 -11.79 -31.07
N ASP A 407 7.65 -10.99 -30.84
CA ASP A 407 7.70 -9.76 -30.02
C ASP A 407 6.77 -9.86 -28.81
N ILE A 408 7.28 -10.53 -27.77
CA ILE A 408 6.59 -10.66 -26.48
C ILE A 408 6.44 -9.32 -25.74
N CYS A 409 7.09 -8.24 -26.19
CA CYS A 409 7.09 -6.94 -25.51
C CYS A 409 5.96 -6.02 -25.99
N ARG A 410 5.18 -6.43 -27.00
CA ARG A 410 4.02 -5.66 -27.49
C ARG A 410 2.77 -6.52 -27.40
N TRP A 411 1.78 -6.08 -26.62
CA TRP A 411 0.52 -6.80 -26.47
C TRP A 411 -0.64 -5.94 -26.96
N HIS A 412 -1.60 -6.59 -27.60
CA HIS A 412 -2.88 -5.98 -27.92
C HIS A 412 -3.92 -6.43 -26.90
N VAL A 413 -4.73 -5.48 -26.43
CA VAL A 413 -5.82 -5.75 -25.48
C VAL A 413 -7.10 -5.28 -26.12
N LYS A 414 -8.14 -6.10 -26.12
CA LYS A 414 -9.48 -5.69 -26.50
C LYS A 414 -10.35 -5.66 -25.26
N LEU A 415 -10.97 -4.51 -25.03
CA LEU A 415 -11.98 -4.33 -24.02
C LEU A 415 -13.34 -4.46 -24.67
N ASP A 416 -14.11 -5.45 -24.25
CA ASP A 416 -15.46 -5.69 -24.74
C ASP A 416 -16.38 -4.52 -24.38
N GLN A 417 -17.30 -4.19 -25.29
CA GLN A 417 -18.31 -3.16 -25.05
C GLN A 417 -19.16 -3.44 -23.80
N PHE A 418 -19.39 -4.70 -23.39
CA PHE A 418 -20.24 -4.99 -22.23
C PHE A 418 -19.64 -4.51 -20.91
N LEU A 419 -18.31 -4.36 -20.82
CA LEU A 419 -17.64 -3.75 -19.65
C LEU A 419 -18.21 -2.36 -19.35
N PHE A 420 -18.74 -1.71 -20.37
CA PHE A 420 -19.22 -0.35 -20.30
C PHE A 420 -20.75 -0.23 -20.29
N LYS A 421 -21.51 -1.34 -20.17
CA LYS A 421 -22.97 -1.37 -20.35
C LYS A 421 -23.74 -0.31 -19.55
N SER A 422 -23.25 0.04 -18.37
CA SER A 422 -23.86 1.04 -17.48
C SER A 422 -23.45 2.50 -17.77
N PHE A 423 -22.58 2.73 -18.76
CA PHE A 423 -21.94 4.02 -19.03
C PHE A 423 -22.25 4.56 -20.44
N PRO A 424 -22.18 5.88 -20.66
CA PRO A 424 -22.54 6.50 -21.96
C PRO A 424 -21.76 5.96 -23.17
N ILE A 425 -20.49 5.58 -22.98
CA ILE A 425 -19.64 5.04 -24.03
C ILE A 425 -20.19 3.76 -24.67
N PHE A 426 -20.99 2.97 -23.94
CA PHE A 426 -21.62 1.77 -24.49
C PHE A 426 -22.55 2.09 -25.66
N LYS A 427 -23.33 3.16 -25.56
CA LYS A 427 -24.21 3.60 -26.66
C LYS A 427 -23.40 4.03 -27.87
N ASP A 428 -22.27 4.69 -27.65
CA ASP A 428 -21.36 5.09 -28.72
C ASP A 428 -20.71 3.86 -29.39
N LEU A 429 -20.29 2.84 -28.62
CA LEU A 429 -19.74 1.58 -29.13
C LEU A 429 -20.75 0.77 -29.94
N VAL A 430 -22.00 0.67 -29.47
CA VAL A 430 -23.10 0.02 -30.21
C VAL A 430 -23.40 0.77 -31.51
N SER A 431 -23.45 2.11 -31.48
CA SER A 431 -23.65 2.92 -32.68
C SER A 431 -22.48 2.80 -33.67
N CYS A 432 -21.26 2.70 -33.13
CA CYS A 432 -20.04 2.43 -33.90
C CYS A 432 -20.12 1.07 -34.59
N ALA A 433 -20.52 0.01 -33.87
CA ALA A 433 -20.70 -1.34 -34.42
C ALA A 433 -21.74 -1.35 -35.56
N GLN A 434 -22.88 -0.72 -35.36
CA GLN A 434 -23.92 -0.56 -36.39
C GLN A 434 -23.38 0.15 -37.63
N HIS A 435 -22.66 1.27 -37.45
CA HIS A 435 -22.07 2.00 -38.56
C HIS A 435 -20.98 1.20 -39.28
N TRP A 436 -20.21 0.40 -38.54
CA TRP A 436 -19.14 -0.42 -39.09
C TRP A 436 -19.64 -1.72 -39.74
N GLY A 437 -20.93 -2.06 -39.58
CA GLY A 437 -21.50 -3.32 -40.05
C GLY A 437 -20.97 -4.53 -39.27
N LEU A 438 -20.61 -4.32 -37.99
CA LEU A 438 -20.08 -5.35 -37.11
C LEU A 438 -21.11 -5.70 -36.02
N PRO A 439 -21.13 -6.95 -35.52
CA PRO A 439 -22.02 -7.35 -34.43
C PRO A 439 -21.69 -6.60 -33.13
N GLU A 440 -20.40 -6.34 -32.89
CA GLU A 440 -19.89 -5.63 -31.72
C GLU A 440 -18.56 -4.95 -32.04
N VAL A 441 -18.22 -3.93 -31.24
CA VAL A 441 -16.93 -3.23 -31.33
C VAL A 441 -16.29 -3.17 -29.95
N SER A 442 -15.06 -3.67 -29.86
CA SER A 442 -14.21 -3.56 -28.68
C SER A 442 -13.30 -2.33 -28.75
N ILE A 443 -12.97 -1.75 -27.60
CA ILE A 443 -11.87 -0.77 -27.52
C ILE A 443 -10.54 -1.53 -27.58
N LYS A 444 -9.76 -1.29 -28.63
CA LYS A 444 -8.44 -1.87 -28.83
C LYS A 444 -7.39 -1.00 -28.18
N LEU A 445 -6.61 -1.57 -27.29
CA LEU A 445 -5.42 -0.98 -26.70
C LEU A 445 -4.17 -1.70 -27.22
N GLU A 446 -3.06 -0.99 -27.19
CA GLU A 446 -1.74 -1.54 -27.35
C GLU A 446 -0.92 -1.20 -26.10
N CYS A 447 -0.30 -2.23 -25.54
CA CYS A 447 0.63 -2.15 -24.42
C CYS A 447 2.03 -2.49 -24.93
N ILE A 448 2.97 -1.56 -24.75
CA ILE A 448 4.38 -1.73 -25.13
C ILE A 448 5.21 -1.71 -23.85
N PHE A 449 5.78 -2.85 -23.49
CA PHE A 449 6.63 -2.97 -22.31
C PHE A 449 7.97 -2.26 -22.52
N SER A 450 8.45 -1.60 -21.46
CA SER A 450 9.76 -0.93 -21.44
C SER A 450 10.91 -1.96 -21.41
N GLU A 451 12.07 -1.57 -21.92
CA GLU A 451 13.32 -2.36 -21.86
C GLU A 451 13.78 -2.68 -20.42
N THR A 452 13.24 -1.95 -19.45
CA THR A 452 13.55 -2.07 -18.02
C THR A 452 12.34 -2.50 -17.19
N TYR A 453 11.28 -3.03 -17.82
CA TYR A 453 10.14 -3.59 -17.10
C TYR A 453 10.61 -4.73 -16.15
N PRO A 454 10.07 -4.87 -14.92
CA PRO A 454 8.94 -4.15 -14.32
C PRO A 454 9.33 -2.84 -13.62
N PHE A 455 10.58 -2.38 -13.72
CA PHE A 455 11.04 -1.16 -13.02
C PHE A 455 10.56 0.14 -13.67
N SER A 456 10.25 0.10 -14.96
CA SER A 456 9.59 1.19 -15.68
C SER A 456 8.20 0.75 -16.16
N PRO A 457 7.23 1.68 -16.25
CA PRO A 457 5.89 1.35 -16.69
C PRO A 457 5.84 0.87 -18.14
N PRO A 458 4.83 0.06 -18.50
CA PRO A 458 4.48 -0.13 -19.90
C PRO A 458 3.88 1.17 -20.47
N PHE A 459 4.09 1.39 -21.76
CA PHE A 459 3.39 2.44 -22.50
C PHE A 459 2.08 1.89 -23.05
N ILE A 460 0.94 2.43 -22.59
CA ILE A 460 -0.39 1.98 -23.01
C ILE A 460 -1.09 3.08 -23.82
N ARG A 461 -1.66 2.69 -24.95
CA ARG A 461 -2.44 3.57 -25.82
C ARG A 461 -3.69 2.88 -26.36
N VAL A 462 -4.72 3.66 -26.65
CA VAL A 462 -5.84 3.27 -27.50
C VAL A 462 -5.37 3.23 -28.95
N VAL A 463 -5.75 2.19 -29.69
CA VAL A 463 -5.55 2.06 -31.14
C VAL A 463 -6.82 2.47 -31.87
N SER A 464 -7.97 1.90 -31.49
CA SER A 464 -9.28 2.24 -32.05
C SER A 464 -10.41 1.76 -31.14
N PRO A 465 -11.63 2.35 -31.21
CA PRO A 465 -11.99 3.60 -31.90
C PRO A 465 -11.40 4.86 -31.23
N ARG A 466 -11.34 5.98 -31.97
CA ARG A 466 -10.86 7.27 -31.42
C ARG A 466 -11.85 7.87 -30.43
N PHE A 467 -11.32 8.49 -29.38
CA PHE A 467 -12.09 9.13 -28.31
C PHE A 467 -12.29 10.61 -28.61
N SER A 468 -13.40 11.15 -28.14
CA SER A 468 -13.64 12.59 -28.15
C SER A 468 -12.64 13.28 -27.21
N LEU A 469 -12.17 14.47 -27.60
CA LEU A 469 -11.16 15.22 -26.85
C LEU A 469 -11.60 15.45 -25.40
N HIS A 470 -10.66 15.30 -24.46
CA HIS A 470 -10.87 15.47 -23.02
C HIS A 470 -11.85 14.49 -22.37
N THR A 471 -12.08 13.32 -22.98
CA THR A 471 -12.91 12.25 -22.39
C THR A 471 -12.10 10.98 -22.16
N GLY A 472 -12.49 10.21 -21.13
CA GLY A 472 -11.95 8.88 -20.82
C GLY A 472 -10.47 8.83 -20.46
N HIS A 473 -9.87 9.96 -20.07
CA HIS A 473 -8.42 10.09 -19.84
C HIS A 473 -7.56 9.65 -21.04
N VAL A 474 -8.12 9.74 -22.26
CA VAL A 474 -7.39 9.47 -23.50
C VAL A 474 -6.89 10.80 -24.06
N THR A 475 -5.59 10.91 -24.31
CA THR A 475 -5.00 12.12 -24.90
C THR A 475 -5.43 12.29 -26.35
N ILE A 476 -5.18 13.48 -26.92
CA ILE A 476 -5.42 13.74 -28.36
C ILE A 476 -4.75 12.73 -29.30
N GLY A 477 -3.65 12.11 -28.86
CA GLY A 477 -2.93 11.11 -29.65
C GLY A 477 -3.29 9.66 -29.30
N GLY A 478 -4.23 9.43 -28.38
CA GLY A 478 -4.64 8.08 -27.99
C GLY A 478 -3.85 7.46 -26.85
N SER A 479 -2.84 8.13 -26.27
CA SER A 479 -2.18 7.62 -25.06
C SER A 479 -3.08 7.77 -23.83
N ILE A 480 -2.89 6.91 -22.82
CA ILE A 480 -3.62 7.01 -21.56
C ILE A 480 -2.94 8.04 -20.64
N CYS A 481 -3.69 9.04 -20.19
CA CYS A 481 -3.25 10.12 -19.31
C CYS A 481 -3.46 9.76 -17.84
N MET A 482 -2.54 8.98 -17.26
CA MET A 482 -2.57 8.58 -15.86
C MET A 482 -1.19 8.66 -15.23
N GLU A 483 -1.11 9.12 -13.99
CA GLU A 483 0.15 9.21 -13.24
C GLU A 483 0.78 7.83 -13.02
N LEU A 484 -0.01 6.76 -12.84
CA LEU A 484 0.57 5.43 -12.64
C LEU A 484 1.38 4.93 -13.85
N LEU A 485 1.16 5.47 -15.06
CA LEU A 485 1.88 5.08 -16.28
C LEU A 485 3.10 5.98 -16.53
N THR A 486 3.49 6.80 -15.56
CA THR A 486 4.68 7.65 -15.61
C THR A 486 5.78 7.09 -14.70
N ARG A 487 7.03 7.52 -14.89
CA ARG A 487 8.13 7.02 -14.03
C ARG A 487 7.98 7.47 -12.58
N SER A 488 7.36 8.61 -12.31
CA SER A 488 7.13 9.11 -10.95
C SER A 488 6.00 8.38 -10.22
N GLY A 489 4.96 7.93 -10.93
CA GLY A 489 3.82 7.22 -10.33
C GLY A 489 3.85 5.69 -10.47
N TRP A 490 4.76 5.15 -11.28
CA TRP A 490 4.84 3.70 -11.51
C TRP A 490 5.43 2.95 -10.32
N SER A 491 4.77 1.86 -9.95
CA SER A 491 5.29 0.87 -9.00
C SER A 491 5.49 -0.47 -9.71
N PRO A 492 6.66 -1.12 -9.57
CA PRO A 492 6.91 -2.46 -10.08
C PRO A 492 6.03 -3.55 -9.45
N ALA A 493 5.31 -3.22 -8.36
CA ALA A 493 4.33 -4.10 -7.73
C ALA A 493 3.02 -4.21 -8.53
N ASN A 494 2.78 -3.30 -9.48
CA ASN A 494 1.59 -3.34 -10.34
C ASN A 494 1.70 -4.50 -11.34
N THR A 495 0.73 -5.41 -11.31
CA THR A 495 0.56 -6.45 -12.33
C THR A 495 -0.11 -5.86 -13.56
N PHE A 496 0.09 -6.46 -14.73
CA PHE A 496 -0.57 -6.02 -15.95
C PHE A 496 -2.10 -5.99 -15.80
N GLU A 497 -2.68 -7.00 -15.13
CA GLU A 497 -4.11 -7.04 -14.81
C GLU A 497 -4.55 -5.80 -14.03
N SER A 498 -3.86 -5.48 -12.92
CA SER A 498 -4.19 -4.30 -12.10
C SER A 498 -4.11 -2.99 -12.89
N VAL A 499 -3.20 -2.92 -13.87
CA VAL A 499 -3.03 -1.75 -14.74
C VAL A 499 -4.20 -1.64 -15.72
N ILE A 500 -4.61 -2.74 -16.36
CA ILE A 500 -5.76 -2.74 -17.28
C ILE A 500 -7.05 -2.36 -16.55
N VAL A 501 -7.27 -2.85 -15.33
CA VAL A 501 -8.42 -2.46 -14.51
C VAL A 501 -8.41 -0.95 -14.23
N GLN A 502 -7.26 -0.39 -13.89
CA GLN A 502 -7.12 1.04 -13.68
C GLN A 502 -7.38 1.85 -14.97
N VAL A 503 -6.94 1.36 -16.13
CA VAL A 503 -7.23 1.98 -17.43
C VAL A 503 -8.74 1.97 -17.73
N ILE A 504 -9.44 0.85 -17.46
CA ILE A 504 -10.89 0.75 -17.62
C ILE A 504 -11.59 1.77 -16.71
N ASN A 505 -11.20 1.84 -15.43
CA ASN A 505 -11.75 2.81 -14.49
C ASN A 505 -11.50 4.25 -14.93
N ALA A 506 -10.31 4.57 -15.44
CA ALA A 506 -10.01 5.90 -15.98
C ALA A 506 -10.90 6.25 -17.17
N ILE A 507 -11.15 5.30 -18.08
CA ILE A 507 -12.08 5.52 -19.21
C ILE A 507 -13.49 5.85 -18.70
N ILE A 508 -13.93 5.15 -17.65
CA ILE A 508 -15.24 5.33 -17.03
C ILE A 508 -15.33 6.68 -16.31
N GLU A 509 -14.39 6.97 -15.39
CA GLU A 509 -14.32 8.19 -14.58
C GLU A 509 -14.18 9.44 -15.46
N GLY A 510 -13.37 9.36 -16.51
CA GLY A 510 -13.22 10.43 -17.49
C GLY A 510 -14.44 10.63 -18.40
N GLY A 511 -15.53 9.88 -18.19
CA GLY A 511 -16.75 9.98 -18.98
C GLY A 511 -16.52 9.72 -20.47
N GLY A 512 -15.73 8.69 -20.80
CA GLY A 512 -15.30 8.38 -22.16
C GLY A 512 -16.41 8.47 -23.21
N ARG A 513 -16.13 9.12 -24.34
CA ARG A 513 -17.03 9.23 -25.50
C ARG A 513 -16.25 8.96 -26.77
N LEU A 514 -16.90 8.42 -27.80
CA LEU A 514 -16.24 8.24 -29.10
C LEU A 514 -16.32 9.50 -29.95
N ASP A 515 -15.25 9.77 -30.71
CA ASP A 515 -15.26 10.82 -31.72
C ASP A 515 -16.08 10.36 -32.93
N LYS A 516 -17.22 11.03 -33.17
CA LYS A 516 -18.14 10.67 -34.25
C LYS A 516 -17.50 10.78 -35.63
N GLN A 517 -16.70 11.82 -35.89
CA GLN A 517 -16.08 12.02 -37.21
C GLN A 517 -15.01 10.96 -37.46
N ALA A 518 -14.19 10.67 -36.44
CA ALA A 518 -13.19 9.63 -36.55
C ALA A 518 -13.79 8.23 -36.69
N VAL A 519 -14.91 7.96 -36.00
CA VAL A 519 -15.67 6.70 -36.15
C VAL A 519 -16.20 6.55 -37.58
N LEU A 520 -16.78 7.60 -38.16
CA LEU A 520 -17.24 7.60 -39.56
C LEU A 520 -16.08 7.32 -40.54
N ALA A 521 -14.92 7.93 -40.29
CA ALA A 521 -13.72 7.75 -41.12
C ALA A 521 -12.96 6.45 -40.83
N ARG A 522 -13.35 5.67 -39.82
CA ARG A 522 -12.60 4.50 -39.29
C ARG A 522 -11.13 4.83 -39.02
N SER A 523 -10.86 6.04 -38.53
CA SER A 523 -9.50 6.49 -38.25
C SER A 523 -8.99 5.86 -36.95
N GLU A 524 -7.77 5.32 -36.98
CA GLU A 524 -7.08 4.76 -35.82
C GLU A 524 -5.99 5.71 -35.30
N TYR A 525 -5.63 5.60 -34.02
CA TYR A 525 -4.45 6.26 -33.47
C TYR A 525 -3.16 5.50 -33.85
N SER A 526 -2.16 6.25 -34.28
CA SER A 526 -0.78 5.82 -34.50
C SER A 526 0.04 5.84 -33.21
N GLU A 527 1.10 5.03 -33.15
CA GLU A 527 2.01 5.05 -31.99
C GLU A 527 2.73 6.39 -31.86
N ARG A 528 3.13 7.00 -32.98
CA ARG A 528 3.86 8.26 -33.00
C ARG A 528 3.05 9.38 -32.37
N GLU A 529 1.79 9.55 -32.78
CA GLU A 529 0.93 10.62 -32.24
C GLU A 529 0.66 10.39 -30.74
N ALA A 530 0.49 9.14 -30.31
CA ALA A 530 0.28 8.77 -28.91
C ALA A 530 1.50 9.14 -28.03
N ARG A 531 2.72 8.83 -28.49
CA ARG A 531 3.96 9.17 -27.77
C ARG A 531 4.18 10.67 -27.68
N GLU A 532 3.97 11.39 -28.79
CA GLU A 532 4.10 12.85 -28.81
C GLU A 532 3.07 13.50 -27.85
N ALA A 533 1.82 12.99 -27.83
CA ALA A 533 0.80 13.48 -26.91
C ALA A 533 1.12 13.14 -25.44
N PHE A 534 1.59 11.93 -25.15
CA PHE A 534 2.01 11.53 -23.81
C PHE A 534 3.14 12.42 -23.28
N ASN A 535 4.17 12.68 -24.09
CA ASN A 535 5.29 13.53 -23.71
C ASN A 535 4.91 15.01 -23.53
N ARG A 536 3.84 15.50 -24.17
CA ARG A 536 3.29 16.84 -23.90
C ARG A 536 2.63 16.86 -22.52
N VAL A 537 1.69 15.94 -22.30
CA VAL A 537 0.95 15.80 -21.04
C VAL A 537 1.89 15.60 -19.85
N ALA A 538 2.88 14.71 -19.97
CA ALA A 538 3.86 14.48 -18.92
C ALA A 538 4.64 15.75 -18.57
N ARG A 539 5.04 16.56 -19.55
CA ARG A 539 5.70 17.85 -19.30
C ARG A 539 4.76 18.86 -18.65
N ASP A 540 3.52 18.94 -19.11
CA ASP A 540 2.53 19.89 -18.60
C ASP A 540 2.16 19.59 -17.13
N HIS A 541 2.18 18.32 -16.74
CA HIS A 541 1.93 17.86 -15.36
C HIS A 541 3.19 17.69 -14.50
N GLY A 542 4.38 17.98 -15.02
CA GLY A 542 5.64 17.81 -14.28
C GLY A 542 5.99 16.34 -13.98
N TRP A 543 5.42 15.39 -14.73
CA TRP A 543 5.75 13.98 -14.66
C TRP A 543 7.09 13.71 -15.36
N SER A 544 8.11 13.34 -14.58
CA SER A 544 9.48 13.06 -15.04
C SER A 544 9.74 11.57 -15.22
#